data_AF-F7RIT8-F1
#
_entry.id   AF-F7RIT8-F1
#
_cell.length_a   1.000
_cell.length_b   1.000
_cell.length_c   1.000
_cell.angle_alpha   90.00
_cell.angle_beta   90.00
_cell.angle_gamma   90.00
#
_symmetry.space_group_name_H-M   'P 1'
#
loop_
_entity.id
_entity.type
_entity.pdbx_description
1 polymer ?
#
loop_
_entity_poly.entity_id
_entity_poly.type
_entity_poly.pdbx_seq_one_letter_code
_entity_poly.pdbx_strand_id
1 'polypeptide(L)'
;MTKKNIEFLNEKNFKSFMSQYAPIEDLDDIKDSWPCGRKIADYAIRDVLVIELKTLKENPTLKMEDFFHEIMERPDFPAIYGELNFRNVVSLMPDGERLIRKFETVAFRHIEEIMSIANKQIKDTIELLNMNSQTAGGLIIINELADFFEPDVLVDYICKRLRQKIGTELRFSHINYVTLIQGTHKVKNSHLSGPVIPIYGITNDNIPQNQVSKQAAMALKQLFEHYSYFNNCNHKLQDSGENEFEIEKLNQPKLEIPKKGQAFIVDQYQKNRYMTDWSDEQLIEFGSMVMSACNATLLKENPLVVDEHRKMYLFKSMIELFEESRLRPFDLRRLDINPSKFSPL
;
A
#
# COMPACT_ATOMS: atom_id res chain seq x y z
N MET A 1 27.13 10.01 7.61
CA MET A 1 26.12 10.89 8.25
C MET A 1 25.10 10.00 8.92
N THR A 2 25.10 10.00 10.24
CA THR A 2 24.17 9.24 11.09
C THR A 2 22.75 9.68 10.77
N LYS A 3 21.92 8.74 10.28
CA LYS A 3 20.47 8.94 10.10
C LYS A 3 19.91 9.36 11.45
N LYS A 4 19.58 10.65 11.60
CA LYS A 4 18.72 11.09 12.70
C LYS A 4 17.41 10.35 12.47
N ASN A 5 17.14 9.32 13.28
CA ASN A 5 15.80 8.72 13.34
C ASN A 5 14.85 9.89 13.55
N ILE A 6 13.93 10.06 12.62
CA ILE A 6 12.90 11.09 12.72
C ILE A 6 12.06 10.67 13.94
N GLU A 7 12.32 11.27 15.10
CA GLU A 7 11.62 10.99 16.38
C GLU A 7 10.12 11.28 16.30
N PHE A 8 9.69 12.01 15.26
CA PHE A 8 8.31 12.39 14.96
C PHE A 8 7.33 11.21 14.81
N LEU A 9 7.83 9.99 14.55
CA LEU A 9 7.08 8.94 13.85
C LEU A 9 6.85 7.66 14.66
N ASN A 10 6.94 7.72 15.99
CA ASN A 10 6.67 6.56 16.81
C ASN A 10 5.63 6.84 17.90
N GLU A 11 4.99 5.77 18.33
CA GLU A 11 3.99 5.75 19.40
C GLU A 11 4.47 6.53 20.62
N LYS A 12 5.75 6.38 20.99
CA LYS A 12 6.32 7.04 22.17
C LYS A 12 6.29 8.56 22.04
N ASN A 13 6.62 9.13 20.88
CA ASN A 13 6.56 10.57 20.64
C ASN A 13 5.12 11.07 20.69
N PHE A 14 4.18 10.34 20.08
CA PHE A 14 2.77 10.69 20.12
C PHE A 14 2.22 10.67 21.55
N LYS A 15 2.49 9.59 22.31
CA LYS A 15 2.11 9.50 23.74
C LYS A 15 2.73 10.63 24.57
N SER A 16 3.99 10.98 24.32
CA SER A 16 4.66 12.10 25.00
C SER A 16 4.03 13.46 24.71
N PHE A 17 3.45 13.65 23.52
CA PHE A 17 2.65 14.83 23.21
C PHE A 17 1.31 14.78 23.94
N MET A 18 0.61 13.64 23.88
CA MET A 18 -0.72 13.48 24.50
C MET A 18 -0.67 13.72 26.01
N SER A 19 0.39 13.31 26.70
CA SER A 19 0.57 13.56 28.14
C SER A 19 0.69 15.05 28.51
N GLN A 20 0.93 15.93 27.53
CA GLN A 20 1.03 17.39 27.70
C GLN A 20 -0.18 18.13 27.13
N TYR A 21 -1.08 17.43 26.43
CA TYR A 21 -2.23 18.03 25.75
C TYR A 21 -3.39 18.22 26.74
N ALA A 22 -3.43 19.39 27.39
CA ALA A 22 -4.37 19.68 28.49
C ALA A 22 -5.86 19.32 28.28
N PRO A 23 -6.46 19.41 27.07
CA PRO A 23 -7.87 19.07 26.88
C PRO A 23 -8.21 17.58 26.98
N ILE A 24 -7.23 16.68 27.00
CA ILE A 24 -7.45 15.23 26.92
C ILE A 24 -7.07 14.52 28.22
N GLU A 25 -7.87 13.53 28.57
CA GLU A 25 -7.62 12.61 29.67
C GLU A 25 -6.92 11.35 29.12
N ASP A 26 -5.80 10.97 29.73
CA ASP A 26 -5.15 9.67 29.51
C ASP A 26 -5.87 8.62 30.37
N LEU A 27 -6.38 7.58 29.72
CA LEU A 27 -7.16 6.54 30.36
C LEU A 27 -6.30 5.34 30.80
N ASP A 28 -5.00 5.33 30.51
CA ASP A 28 -4.09 4.24 30.91
C ASP A 28 -4.06 4.07 32.44
N ASP A 29 -4.07 5.16 33.21
CA ASP A 29 -4.08 5.11 34.68
C ASP A 29 -5.38 4.52 35.26
N ILE A 30 -6.47 4.59 34.51
CA ILE A 30 -7.77 4.10 34.94
C ILE A 30 -7.94 2.60 34.60
N LYS A 31 -7.23 2.09 33.58
CA LYS A 31 -7.32 0.69 33.10
C LYS A 31 -7.07 -0.35 34.20
N ASP A 32 -6.16 -0.08 35.14
CA ASP A 32 -5.78 -1.03 36.19
C ASP A 32 -6.78 -1.12 37.35
N SER A 33 -7.75 -0.21 37.42
CA SER A 33 -8.70 -0.09 38.54
C SER A 33 -10.05 -0.78 38.32
N TRP A 34 -10.33 -1.31 37.13
CA TRP A 34 -11.68 -1.79 36.78
C TRP A 34 -11.87 -3.32 36.91
N PRO A 35 -12.98 -3.80 37.51
CA PRO A 35 -13.13 -5.22 37.91
C PRO A 35 -13.38 -6.25 36.80
N CYS A 36 -13.37 -5.91 35.50
CA CYS A 36 -14.08 -6.72 34.50
C CYS A 36 -13.30 -7.17 33.25
N GLY A 37 -11.98 -7.00 33.18
CA GLY A 37 -11.19 -7.48 32.02
C GLY A 37 -11.59 -6.87 30.66
N ARG A 38 -12.44 -5.83 30.66
CA ARG A 38 -12.81 -5.05 29.49
C ARG A 38 -11.68 -4.07 29.19
N LYS A 39 -11.29 -3.97 27.93
CA LYS A 39 -10.29 -3.00 27.48
C LYS A 39 -11.00 -1.72 27.09
N ILE A 40 -10.57 -0.60 27.67
CA ILE A 40 -11.02 0.73 27.29
C ILE A 40 -10.03 1.36 26.31
N ALA A 41 -10.42 2.51 25.77
CA ALA A 41 -9.62 3.31 24.88
C ALA A 41 -8.44 3.97 25.60
N ASP A 42 -7.54 4.58 24.83
CA ASP A 42 -6.33 5.20 25.39
C ASP A 42 -6.61 6.61 25.89
N TYR A 43 -7.48 7.37 25.22
CA TYR A 43 -7.72 8.77 25.55
C TYR A 43 -9.19 9.17 25.46
N ALA A 44 -9.57 10.21 26.20
CA ALA A 44 -10.90 10.83 26.05
C ALA A 44 -10.91 12.34 26.32
N ILE A 45 -11.75 13.04 25.56
CA ILE A 45 -12.27 14.37 25.89
C ILE A 45 -13.70 14.12 26.33
N ARG A 46 -13.96 14.25 27.63
CA ARG A 46 -15.22 13.83 28.26
C ARG A 46 -16.45 14.35 27.52
N ASP A 47 -17.38 13.44 27.26
CA ASP A 47 -18.64 13.66 26.54
C ASP A 47 -18.53 14.14 25.08
N VAL A 48 -17.31 14.33 24.55
CA VAL A 48 -17.06 14.84 23.21
C VAL A 48 -16.45 13.78 22.30
N LEU A 49 -15.32 13.19 22.72
CA LEU A 49 -14.52 12.32 21.86
C LEU A 49 -13.77 11.26 22.69
N VAL A 50 -13.85 10.00 22.28
CA VAL A 50 -13.00 8.90 22.77
C VAL A 50 -12.03 8.50 21.67
N ILE A 51 -10.74 8.36 21.98
CA ILE A 51 -9.69 8.06 21.01
C ILE A 51 -8.98 6.75 21.37
N GLU A 52 -8.95 5.81 20.41
CA GLU A 52 -8.06 4.66 20.44
C GLU A 52 -6.82 4.93 19.57
N LEU A 53 -5.63 4.62 20.09
CA LEU A 53 -4.36 4.71 19.38
C LEU A 53 -3.84 3.32 19.00
N LYS A 54 -3.59 3.09 17.71
CA LYS A 54 -2.94 1.87 17.21
C LYS A 54 -1.74 2.20 16.35
N THR A 55 -0.75 1.31 16.36
CA THR A 55 0.50 1.48 15.63
C THR A 55 0.77 0.27 14.73
N LEU A 56 1.12 0.53 13.47
CA LEU A 56 1.53 -0.49 12.51
C LEU A 56 3.05 -0.65 12.60
N LYS A 57 3.47 -1.60 13.43
CA LYS A 57 4.89 -1.90 13.69
C LYS A 57 5.42 -3.06 12.84
N GLU A 58 4.54 -3.90 12.32
CA GLU A 58 4.92 -5.01 11.46
C GLU A 58 4.64 -4.68 9.99
N ASN A 59 5.61 -4.98 9.14
CA ASN A 59 5.44 -4.93 7.70
C ASN A 59 4.90 -6.28 7.21
N PRO A 60 3.74 -6.34 6.52
CA PRO A 60 3.19 -7.60 6.04
C PRO A 60 4.04 -8.29 4.96
N THR A 61 5.09 -7.64 4.42
CA THR A 61 5.93 -8.17 3.32
C THR A 61 6.29 -9.65 3.46
N LEU A 62 6.80 -10.11 4.60
CA LEU A 62 7.17 -11.53 4.78
C LEU A 62 5.97 -12.48 4.60
N LYS A 63 4.82 -12.15 5.23
CA LYS A 63 3.59 -12.94 5.09
C LYS A 63 3.08 -12.95 3.65
N MET A 64 3.33 -11.85 2.92
CA MET A 64 2.96 -11.73 1.51
C MET A 64 3.91 -12.49 0.60
N GLU A 65 5.22 -12.48 0.89
CA GLU A 65 6.23 -13.28 0.20
C GLU A 65 5.93 -14.78 0.31
N ASP A 66 5.62 -15.27 1.51
CA ASP A 66 5.22 -16.67 1.73
C ASP A 66 3.97 -17.02 0.89
N PHE A 67 2.96 -16.15 0.91
CA PHE A 67 1.75 -16.31 0.11
C PHE A 67 2.02 -16.32 -1.40
N PHE A 68 2.97 -15.50 -1.87
CA PHE A 68 3.36 -15.49 -3.27
C PHE A 68 4.13 -16.75 -3.65
N HIS A 69 5.04 -17.23 -2.81
CA HIS A 69 5.78 -18.46 -3.04
C HIS A 69 4.84 -19.66 -3.21
N GLU A 70 3.83 -19.80 -2.34
CA GLU A 70 2.80 -20.84 -2.49
C GLU A 70 2.08 -20.79 -3.84
N ILE A 71 1.81 -19.59 -4.37
CA ILE A 71 1.14 -19.42 -5.66
C ILE A 71 2.10 -19.72 -6.82
N MET A 72 3.36 -19.31 -6.71
CA MET A 72 4.40 -19.52 -7.72
C MET A 72 4.74 -21.00 -7.94
N GLU A 73 4.57 -21.84 -6.92
CA GLU A 73 4.79 -23.29 -7.00
C GLU A 73 3.69 -24.04 -7.77
N ARG A 74 2.57 -23.37 -8.10
CA ARG A 74 1.47 -24.04 -8.80
C ARG A 74 1.85 -24.37 -10.25
N PRO A 75 1.44 -25.53 -10.78
CA PRO A 75 1.71 -25.90 -12.19
C PRO A 75 1.11 -24.93 -13.22
N ASP A 76 0.00 -24.29 -12.88
CA ASP A 76 -0.68 -23.33 -13.74
C ASP A 76 -0.12 -21.91 -13.63
N PHE A 77 0.83 -21.64 -12.74
CA PHE A 77 1.47 -20.34 -12.60
C PHE A 77 2.18 -19.93 -13.91
N PRO A 78 1.90 -18.73 -14.46
CA PRO A 78 2.44 -18.30 -15.74
C PRO A 78 3.96 -18.08 -15.69
N ALA A 79 4.64 -18.30 -16.81
CA ALA A 79 6.05 -17.94 -16.95
C ALA A 79 6.16 -16.44 -17.24
N ILE A 80 6.50 -15.65 -16.22
CA ILE A 80 6.57 -14.18 -16.29
C ILE A 80 8.03 -13.71 -16.27
N TYR A 81 8.32 -12.64 -17.00
CA TYR A 81 9.61 -11.96 -17.00
C TYR A 81 9.55 -10.62 -16.25
N GLY A 82 10.51 -10.37 -15.36
CA GLY A 82 10.68 -9.09 -14.66
C GLY A 82 9.96 -9.00 -13.32
N GLU A 83 9.68 -7.77 -12.88
CA GLU A 83 8.98 -7.49 -11.62
C GLU A 83 7.51 -7.92 -11.69
N LEU A 84 7.07 -8.66 -10.67
CA LEU A 84 5.73 -9.22 -10.60
C LEU A 84 4.73 -8.19 -10.05
N ASN A 85 3.87 -7.66 -10.91
CA ASN A 85 2.61 -7.08 -10.42
C ASN A 85 1.65 -8.23 -10.11
N PHE A 86 1.45 -8.53 -8.82
CA PHE A 86 0.67 -9.69 -8.40
C PHE A 86 -0.72 -9.76 -9.05
N ARG A 87 -1.49 -8.66 -9.01
CA ARG A 87 -2.87 -8.60 -9.53
C ARG A 87 -2.92 -8.94 -11.02
N ASN A 88 -1.93 -8.46 -11.77
CA ASN A 88 -1.76 -8.71 -13.19
C ASN A 88 -1.34 -10.15 -13.51
N VAL A 89 -0.54 -10.77 -12.66
CA VAL A 89 -0.07 -12.15 -12.88
C VAL A 89 -1.19 -13.14 -12.57
N VAL A 90 -1.87 -12.97 -11.44
CA VAL A 90 -2.95 -13.88 -11.06
C VAL A 90 -4.19 -13.74 -11.92
N SER A 91 -4.40 -12.61 -12.60
CA SER A 91 -5.51 -12.47 -13.57
C SER A 91 -5.38 -13.39 -14.78
N LEU A 92 -4.16 -13.89 -15.07
CA LEU A 92 -3.92 -14.91 -16.09
C LEU A 92 -4.27 -16.33 -15.59
N MET A 93 -4.51 -16.51 -14.30
CA MET A 93 -4.82 -17.81 -13.70
C MET A 93 -6.34 -18.05 -13.67
N PRO A 94 -6.80 -19.32 -13.77
CA PRO A 94 -8.23 -19.65 -13.78
C PRO A 94 -9.02 -19.17 -12.55
N ASP A 95 -8.37 -19.09 -11.39
CA ASP A 95 -8.95 -18.64 -10.11
C ASP A 95 -8.44 -17.26 -9.67
N GLY A 96 -7.95 -16.44 -10.61
CA GLY A 96 -7.32 -15.14 -10.34
C GLY A 96 -8.09 -14.22 -9.40
N GLU A 97 -9.39 -14.03 -9.62
CA GLU A 97 -10.25 -13.20 -8.75
C GLU A 97 -10.31 -13.72 -7.31
N ARG A 98 -10.33 -15.04 -7.12
CA ARG A 98 -10.29 -15.64 -5.78
C ARG A 98 -8.94 -15.41 -5.11
N LEU A 99 -7.85 -15.51 -5.87
CA LEU A 99 -6.50 -15.22 -5.37
C LEU A 99 -6.33 -13.75 -4.97
N ILE A 100 -6.88 -12.81 -5.76
CA ILE A 100 -6.89 -11.38 -5.43
C ILE A 100 -7.62 -11.14 -4.12
N ARG A 101 -8.81 -11.73 -3.93
CA ARG A 101 -9.55 -11.58 -2.65
C ARG A 101 -8.80 -12.18 -1.47
N LYS A 102 -8.14 -13.33 -1.66
CA LYS A 102 -7.31 -13.97 -0.63
C LYS A 102 -6.10 -13.08 -0.29
N PHE A 103 -5.44 -12.51 -1.30
CA PHE A 103 -4.36 -11.54 -1.13
C PHE A 103 -4.81 -10.33 -0.32
N GLU A 104 -5.92 -9.67 -0.71
CA GLU A 104 -6.46 -8.52 0.01
C GLU A 104 -6.80 -8.88 1.46
N THR A 105 -7.35 -10.07 1.68
CA THR A 105 -7.64 -10.57 3.02
C THR A 105 -6.37 -10.71 3.85
N VAL A 106 -5.32 -11.34 3.32
CA VAL A 106 -4.06 -11.54 4.06
C VAL A 106 -3.35 -10.22 4.30
N ALA A 107 -3.26 -9.36 3.29
CA ALA A 107 -2.58 -8.08 3.36
C ALA A 107 -3.24 -7.17 4.41
N PHE A 108 -4.56 -7.00 4.35
CA PHE A 108 -5.26 -6.04 5.20
C PHE A 108 -5.87 -6.63 6.48
N ARG A 109 -5.69 -7.93 6.75
CA ARG A 109 -6.26 -8.58 7.95
C ARG A 109 -5.96 -7.80 9.23
N HIS A 110 -4.73 -7.34 9.37
CA HIS A 110 -4.29 -6.62 10.55
C HIS A 110 -4.99 -5.26 10.72
N ILE A 111 -5.25 -4.56 9.62
CA ILE A 111 -6.02 -3.31 9.63
C ILE A 111 -7.46 -3.57 10.09
N GLU A 112 -8.06 -4.65 9.61
CA GLU A 112 -9.42 -5.04 9.99
C GLU A 112 -9.52 -5.45 11.48
N GLU A 113 -8.52 -6.16 11.99
CA GLU A 113 -8.38 -6.48 13.42
C GLU A 113 -8.25 -5.21 14.27
N ILE A 114 -7.41 -4.25 13.85
CA ILE A 114 -7.26 -2.94 14.50
C ILE A 114 -8.60 -2.21 14.58
N MET A 115 -9.34 -2.11 13.48
CA MET A 115 -10.64 -1.44 13.45
C MET A 115 -11.67 -2.15 14.34
N SER A 116 -11.68 -3.49 14.34
CA SER A 116 -12.60 -4.27 15.17
C SER A 116 -12.33 -4.09 16.66
N ILE A 117 -11.06 -4.09 17.04
CA ILE A 117 -10.61 -3.88 18.43
C ILE A 117 -10.94 -2.46 18.89
N ALA A 118 -10.60 -1.46 18.08
CA ALA A 118 -10.86 -0.05 18.38
C ALA A 118 -12.36 0.24 18.54
N ASN A 119 -13.20 -0.26 17.62
CA ASN A 119 -14.65 -0.08 17.69
C ASN A 119 -15.23 -0.62 19.01
N LYS A 120 -14.71 -1.77 19.48
CA LYS A 120 -15.12 -2.34 20.78
C LYS A 120 -14.61 -1.51 21.95
N GLN A 121 -13.33 -1.11 21.95
CA GLN A 121 -12.74 -0.32 23.05
C GLN A 121 -13.44 1.04 23.20
N ILE A 122 -13.76 1.71 22.09
CA ILE A 122 -14.51 2.98 22.11
C ILE A 122 -15.90 2.78 22.73
N LYS A 123 -16.64 1.77 22.26
CA LYS A 123 -17.95 1.43 22.81
C LYS A 123 -17.88 1.15 24.32
N ASP A 124 -16.98 0.25 24.72
CA ASP A 124 -16.80 -0.15 26.11
C ASP A 124 -16.43 1.06 26.97
N THR A 125 -15.62 2.01 26.46
CA THR A 125 -15.24 3.24 27.17
C THR A 125 -16.43 4.16 27.41
N ILE A 126 -17.23 4.43 26.37
CA ILE A 126 -18.41 5.29 26.48
C ILE A 126 -19.40 4.70 27.50
N GLU A 127 -19.63 3.39 27.45
CA GLU A 127 -20.52 2.69 28.40
C GLU A 127 -19.97 2.70 29.84
N LEU A 128 -18.70 2.35 30.03
CA LEU A 128 -18.12 2.21 31.37
C LEU A 128 -17.94 3.54 32.10
N LEU A 129 -17.56 4.60 31.37
CA LEU A 129 -17.38 5.93 31.94
C LEU A 129 -18.70 6.72 32.02
N ASN A 130 -19.84 6.09 31.66
CA ASN A 130 -21.16 6.72 31.60
C ASN A 130 -21.14 8.06 30.84
N MET A 131 -20.43 8.07 29.70
CA MET A 131 -20.36 9.25 28.83
C MET A 131 -21.66 9.44 28.06
N ASN A 132 -21.86 10.64 27.51
CA ASN A 132 -22.97 10.93 26.62
C ASN A 132 -23.00 9.94 25.45
N SER A 133 -24.17 9.35 25.17
CA SER A 133 -24.38 8.46 24.02
C SER A 133 -24.04 9.08 22.65
N GLN A 134 -23.95 10.42 22.56
CA GLN A 134 -23.55 11.17 21.37
C GLN A 134 -22.03 11.40 21.25
N THR A 135 -21.24 10.99 22.25
CA THR A 135 -19.77 11.06 22.21
C THR A 135 -19.23 10.34 20.98
N ALA A 136 -18.35 11.01 20.25
CA ALA A 136 -17.78 10.47 19.03
C ALA A 136 -16.62 9.51 19.33
N GLY A 137 -16.42 8.54 18.45
CA GLY A 137 -15.23 7.68 18.45
C GLY A 137 -14.20 8.08 17.41
N GLY A 138 -12.95 8.20 17.82
CA GLY A 138 -11.78 8.42 16.98
C GLY A 138 -10.82 7.23 17.04
N LEU A 139 -10.30 6.82 15.89
CA LEU A 139 -9.21 5.86 15.77
C LEU A 139 -7.99 6.54 15.14
N ILE A 140 -6.88 6.62 15.86
CA ILE A 140 -5.60 7.10 15.33
C ILE A 140 -4.74 5.89 14.98
N ILE A 141 -4.29 5.80 13.74
CA ILE A 141 -3.38 4.77 13.25
C ILE A 141 -2.06 5.44 12.88
N ILE A 142 -0.97 5.06 13.56
CA ILE A 142 0.38 5.49 13.22
C ILE A 142 1.06 4.38 12.42
N ASN A 143 1.33 4.64 11.13
CA ASN A 143 2.13 3.75 10.31
C ASN A 143 3.62 4.03 10.51
N GLU A 144 4.27 3.29 11.40
CA GLU A 144 5.69 3.46 11.70
C GLU A 144 6.58 2.75 10.67
N LEU A 145 6.19 1.54 10.25
CA LEU A 145 7.07 0.62 9.52
C LEU A 145 6.44 -0.10 8.32
N ALA A 146 5.11 -0.07 8.15
CA ALA A 146 4.45 -0.79 7.06
C ALA A 146 4.49 0.04 5.76
N ASP A 147 5.60 -0.03 5.03
CA ASP A 147 5.78 0.63 3.72
C ASP A 147 5.24 -0.18 2.53
N PHE A 148 4.67 -1.36 2.82
CA PHE A 148 4.03 -2.23 1.84
C PHE A 148 2.82 -1.56 1.19
N PHE A 149 2.04 -0.80 1.95
CA PHE A 149 0.88 -0.09 1.43
C PHE A 149 1.27 1.32 0.99
N GLU A 150 0.92 1.65 -0.24
CA GLU A 150 0.79 3.06 -0.62
C GLU A 150 -0.34 3.68 0.23
N PRO A 151 -0.14 4.87 0.82
CA PRO A 151 -1.12 5.55 1.67
C PRO A 151 -2.54 5.59 1.10
N ASP A 152 -2.71 5.93 -0.17
CA ASP A 152 -4.03 6.06 -0.80
C ASP A 152 -4.76 4.72 -0.86
N VAL A 153 -4.03 3.61 -1.08
CA VAL A 153 -4.60 2.26 -1.06
C VAL A 153 -5.12 1.92 0.35
N LEU A 154 -4.39 2.32 1.39
CA LEU A 154 -4.81 2.08 2.77
C LEU A 154 -6.01 2.96 3.16
N VAL A 155 -6.03 4.22 2.72
CA VAL A 155 -7.17 5.14 2.90
C VAL A 155 -8.42 4.57 2.26
N ASP A 156 -8.33 4.15 0.99
CA ASP A 156 -9.44 3.52 0.26
C ASP A 156 -9.95 2.26 0.94
N TYR A 157 -9.05 1.44 1.45
CA TYR A 157 -9.41 0.23 2.18
C TYR A 157 -10.20 0.56 3.46
N ILE A 158 -9.71 1.49 4.28
CA ILE A 158 -10.38 1.94 5.52
C ILE A 158 -11.75 2.53 5.18
N CYS A 159 -11.83 3.40 4.17
CA CYS A 159 -13.09 3.97 3.68
C CYS A 159 -14.12 2.90 3.28
N LYS A 160 -13.70 1.85 2.56
CA LYS A 160 -14.59 0.72 2.19
C LYS A 160 -15.05 -0.06 3.42
N ARG A 161 -14.16 -0.25 4.40
CA ARG A 161 -14.47 -0.97 5.64
C ARG A 161 -15.44 -0.21 6.55
N LEU A 162 -15.28 1.10 6.71
CA LEU A 162 -16.20 1.94 7.48
C LEU A 162 -17.64 1.90 6.91
N ARG A 163 -17.77 1.86 5.57
CA ARG A 163 -19.06 1.77 4.87
C ARG A 163 -19.71 0.39 4.88
N GLN A 164 -18.98 -0.64 5.34
CA GLN A 164 -19.49 -2.01 5.35
C GLN A 164 -20.62 -2.15 6.40
N LYS A 165 -21.72 -2.80 6.01
CA LYS A 165 -22.87 -3.08 6.89
C LYS A 165 -22.94 -4.53 7.32
N ILE A 166 -23.45 -4.77 8.54
CA ILE A 166 -23.91 -6.07 9.03
C ILE A 166 -25.41 -5.93 9.30
N GLY A 167 -26.24 -6.48 8.40
CA GLY A 167 -27.67 -6.19 8.39
C GLY A 167 -27.92 -4.73 8.00
N THR A 168 -28.60 -3.98 8.88
CA THR A 168 -28.92 -2.55 8.67
C THR A 168 -27.88 -1.60 9.26
N GLU A 169 -27.02 -2.08 10.16
CA GLU A 169 -26.06 -1.27 10.91
C GLU A 169 -24.69 -1.29 10.25
N LEU A 170 -23.94 -0.19 10.41
CA LEU A 170 -22.53 -0.18 10.03
C LEU A 170 -21.74 -1.12 10.94
N ARG A 171 -20.83 -1.88 10.35
CA ARG A 171 -19.96 -2.82 11.06
C ARG A 171 -19.12 -2.13 12.13
N PHE A 172 -18.63 -0.93 11.84
CA PHE A 172 -17.80 -0.12 12.73
C PHE A 172 -18.57 1.14 13.17
N SER A 173 -19.76 0.95 13.73
CA SER A 173 -20.69 2.02 14.08
C SER A 173 -20.18 2.99 15.16
N HIS A 174 -19.21 2.58 15.98
CA HIS A 174 -18.62 3.41 17.03
C HIS A 174 -17.34 4.14 16.59
N ILE A 175 -16.86 3.93 15.36
CA ILE A 175 -15.76 4.70 14.79
C ILE A 175 -16.34 5.78 13.89
N ASN A 176 -16.26 7.04 14.32
CA ASN A 176 -16.74 8.19 13.57
C ASN A 176 -15.61 8.83 12.75
N TYR A 177 -14.41 8.86 13.32
CA TYR A 177 -13.23 9.45 12.70
C TYR A 177 -12.08 8.46 12.70
N VAL A 178 -11.33 8.40 11.61
CA VAL A 178 -10.04 7.71 11.55
C VAL A 178 -8.99 8.73 11.12
N THR A 179 -7.87 8.79 11.84
CA THR A 179 -6.71 9.58 11.42
C THR A 179 -5.52 8.67 11.18
N LEU A 180 -4.95 8.75 9.98
CA LEU A 180 -3.85 7.90 9.55
C LEU A 180 -2.58 8.73 9.38
N ILE A 181 -1.56 8.47 10.21
CA ILE A 181 -0.25 9.14 10.16
C ILE A 181 0.72 8.23 9.40
N GLN A 182 1.25 8.68 8.26
CA GLN A 182 2.05 7.84 7.35
C GLN A 182 3.55 8.07 7.47
N GLY A 183 4.17 7.52 8.52
CA GLY A 183 5.60 7.68 8.79
C GLY A 183 6.57 7.03 7.81
N THR A 184 6.07 6.27 6.84
CA THR A 184 6.87 5.63 5.79
C THR A 184 6.98 6.47 4.51
N HIS A 185 6.16 7.53 4.39
CA HIS A 185 6.03 8.36 3.19
C HIS A 185 6.22 9.84 3.52
N LYS A 186 6.52 10.64 2.50
CA LYS A 186 6.52 12.11 2.58
C LYS A 186 5.83 12.72 1.37
N VAL A 187 5.34 13.95 1.54
CA VAL A 187 4.79 14.78 0.47
C VAL A 187 5.93 15.27 -0.44
N LYS A 188 5.77 15.08 -1.75
CA LYS A 188 6.70 15.58 -2.77
C LYS A 188 6.70 17.11 -2.80
N ASN A 189 7.86 17.68 -3.10
CA ASN A 189 8.01 19.13 -3.35
C ASN A 189 7.43 20.04 -2.26
N SER A 190 7.49 19.62 -1.00
CA SER A 190 7.12 20.52 0.09
C SER A 190 8.09 21.70 0.13
N HIS A 191 7.57 22.93 0.07
CA HIS A 191 8.36 24.16 0.25
C HIS A 191 9.00 24.28 1.66
N LEU A 192 8.73 23.33 2.55
CA LEU A 192 9.24 23.26 3.92
C LEU A 192 10.62 22.58 3.97
N SER A 193 11.47 23.02 4.91
CA SER A 193 12.78 22.43 5.15
C SER A 193 12.65 21.10 5.89
N GLY A 194 12.66 19.98 5.17
CA GLY A 194 12.61 18.63 5.75
C GLY A 194 11.51 17.75 5.15
N PRO A 195 11.43 16.47 5.55
CA PRO A 195 10.36 15.59 5.10
C PRO A 195 9.03 16.01 5.74
N VAL A 196 8.02 16.25 4.91
CA VAL A 196 6.65 16.53 5.35
C VAL A 196 5.83 15.24 5.27
N ILE A 197 5.36 14.77 6.42
CA ILE A 197 4.62 13.52 6.55
C ILE A 197 3.14 13.72 6.20
N PRO A 198 2.52 12.84 5.40
CA PRO A 198 1.10 12.96 5.12
C PRO A 198 0.27 12.39 6.29
N ILE A 199 -0.74 13.15 6.70
CA ILE A 199 -1.78 12.73 7.65
C ILE A 199 -3.12 12.77 6.93
N TYR A 200 -3.87 11.67 7.00
CA TYR A 200 -5.17 11.55 6.33
C TYR A 200 -6.29 11.52 7.37
N GLY A 201 -7.26 12.43 7.22
CA GLY A 201 -8.52 12.41 7.96
C GLY A 201 -9.59 11.66 7.18
N ILE A 202 -10.15 10.61 7.77
CA ILE A 202 -11.21 9.79 7.19
C ILE A 202 -12.44 9.87 8.09
N THR A 203 -13.59 10.14 7.49
CA THR A 203 -14.88 10.24 8.19
C THR A 203 -15.76 9.04 7.86
N ASN A 204 -16.54 8.59 8.84
CA ASN A 204 -17.56 7.57 8.62
C ASN A 204 -18.91 8.20 8.23
N ASP A 205 -19.70 7.48 7.44
CA ASP A 205 -20.98 7.97 6.92
C ASP A 205 -22.05 8.13 8.03
N ASN A 206 -21.84 7.58 9.22
CA ASN A 206 -22.79 7.65 10.34
C ASN A 206 -22.53 8.78 11.34
N ILE A 207 -21.64 9.74 11.04
CA ILE A 207 -21.41 10.89 11.93
C ILE A 207 -22.73 11.64 12.14
N PRO A 208 -23.26 11.72 13.38
CA PRO A 208 -24.49 12.46 13.64
C PRO A 208 -24.29 13.95 13.37
N GLN A 209 -25.27 14.61 12.75
CA GLN A 209 -25.25 16.06 12.53
C GLN A 209 -25.70 16.84 13.78
N ASN A 210 -24.96 16.70 14.88
CA ASN A 210 -25.24 17.35 16.16
C ASN A 210 -24.06 18.22 16.64
N GLN A 211 -24.24 18.91 17.78
CA GLN A 211 -23.21 19.79 18.34
C GLN A 211 -21.98 19.00 18.82
N VAL A 212 -22.17 17.80 19.36
CA VAL A 212 -21.09 16.95 19.87
C VAL A 212 -20.14 16.52 18.76
N SER A 213 -20.66 16.05 17.61
CA SER A 213 -19.84 15.70 16.45
C SER A 213 -19.06 16.89 15.89
N LYS A 214 -19.65 18.09 15.90
CA LYS A 214 -18.93 19.32 15.50
C LYS A 214 -17.80 19.64 16.47
N GLN A 215 -18.04 19.50 17.77
CA GLN A 215 -17.01 19.67 18.80
C GLN A 215 -15.90 18.62 18.66
N ALA A 216 -16.25 17.36 18.39
CA ALA A 216 -15.28 16.28 18.18
C ALA A 216 -14.39 16.53 16.95
N ALA A 217 -14.98 16.96 15.82
CA ALA A 217 -14.21 17.33 14.63
C ALA A 217 -13.25 18.50 14.90
N MET A 218 -13.72 19.54 15.60
CA MET A 218 -12.89 20.67 16.01
C MET A 218 -11.76 20.23 16.96
N ALA A 219 -12.06 19.36 17.92
CA ALA A 219 -11.08 18.85 18.87
C ALA A 219 -9.99 18.02 18.16
N LEU A 220 -10.34 17.15 17.21
CA LEU A 220 -9.37 16.41 16.39
C LEU A 220 -8.50 17.37 15.57
N LYS A 221 -9.10 18.36 14.92
CA LYS A 221 -8.36 19.36 14.16
C LYS A 221 -7.35 20.10 15.05
N GLN A 222 -7.79 20.57 16.21
CA GLN A 222 -6.94 21.25 17.18
C GLN A 222 -5.83 20.33 17.70
N LEU A 223 -6.14 19.06 18.01
CA LEU A 223 -5.13 18.08 18.43
C LEU A 223 -4.02 17.97 17.41
N PHE A 224 -4.36 17.79 16.12
CA PHE A 224 -3.34 17.68 15.08
C PHE A 224 -2.60 18.99 14.81
N GLU A 225 -3.26 20.15 14.92
CA GLU A 225 -2.58 21.46 14.88
C GLU A 225 -1.56 21.60 16.04
N HIS A 226 -1.90 21.18 17.25
CA HIS A 226 -0.96 21.24 18.38
C HIS A 226 0.17 20.21 18.22
N TYR A 227 -0.16 19.02 17.72
CA TYR A 227 0.83 18.00 17.36
C TYR A 227 1.76 18.52 16.25
N SER A 228 1.27 19.38 15.35
CA SER A 228 2.08 20.10 14.37
C SER A 228 3.17 20.92 15.03
N TYR A 229 2.76 21.80 15.94
CA TYR A 229 3.66 22.73 16.61
C TYR A 229 4.67 22.00 17.49
N PHE A 230 4.24 20.95 18.19
CA PHE A 230 5.13 20.09 18.99
C PHE A 230 6.29 19.50 18.16
N ASN A 231 6.10 19.37 16.85
CA ASN A 231 7.00 18.66 15.96
C ASN A 231 7.54 19.51 14.78
N ASN A 232 7.60 20.83 14.94
CA ASN A 232 8.12 21.75 13.91
C ASN A 232 7.37 21.72 12.56
N CYS A 233 6.07 21.43 12.57
CA CYS A 233 5.19 21.49 11.39
C CYS A 233 5.61 20.57 10.22
N ASN A 234 6.26 19.45 10.51
CA ASN A 234 6.73 18.50 9.49
C ASN A 234 5.64 17.53 8.99
N HIS A 235 4.40 17.98 8.83
CA HIS A 235 3.31 17.15 8.29
C HIS A 235 2.28 18.03 7.58
N LYS A 236 1.47 17.39 6.73
CA LYS A 236 0.35 18.00 6.02
C LYS A 236 -0.89 17.15 6.26
N LEU A 237 -1.97 17.78 6.72
CA LEU A 237 -3.26 17.15 6.93
C LEU A 237 -4.09 17.25 5.65
N GLN A 238 -4.71 16.14 5.22
CA GLN A 238 -5.74 16.13 4.18
C GLN A 238 -7.07 15.77 4.83
N ASP A 239 -8.02 16.69 4.74
CA ASP A 239 -9.41 16.44 5.07
C ASP A 239 -10.13 15.81 3.86
N SER A 240 -11.21 15.08 4.13
CA SER A 240 -12.03 14.45 3.09
C SER A 240 -12.56 15.49 2.09
N GLY A 241 -11.95 15.58 0.90
CA GLY A 241 -12.36 16.48 -0.18
C GLY A 241 -11.25 17.34 -0.81
N GLU A 242 -10.04 17.37 -0.27
CA GLU A 242 -8.90 18.09 -0.86
C GLU A 242 -8.08 17.25 -1.85
N ASN A 243 -7.34 17.89 -2.76
CA ASN A 243 -6.49 17.27 -3.78
C ASN A 243 -5.56 16.19 -3.18
N GLU A 244 -5.42 15.05 -3.87
CA GLU A 244 -4.52 13.96 -3.51
C GLU A 244 -3.10 14.47 -3.24
N PHE A 245 -2.46 13.94 -2.18
CA PHE A 245 -1.05 14.19 -1.95
C PHE A 245 -0.22 13.51 -3.05
N GLU A 246 0.65 14.26 -3.70
CA GLU A 246 1.77 13.63 -4.39
C GLU A 246 2.75 13.12 -3.32
N ILE A 247 2.85 11.80 -3.16
CA ILE A 247 3.65 11.15 -2.12
C ILE A 247 4.86 10.39 -2.69
N GLU A 248 5.91 10.25 -1.88
CA GLU A 248 7.03 9.34 -2.14
C GLU A 248 7.52 8.65 -0.86
N LYS A 249 8.03 7.41 -1.01
CA LYS A 249 8.62 6.65 0.10
C LYS A 249 9.86 7.35 0.65
N LEU A 250 9.97 7.39 1.98
CA LEU A 250 11.13 7.98 2.65
C LEU A 250 12.43 7.20 2.39
N ASN A 251 12.33 5.88 2.26
CA ASN A 251 13.44 5.00 1.91
C ASN A 251 13.23 4.43 0.50
N GLN A 252 13.68 5.15 -0.53
CA GLN A 252 13.82 4.56 -1.87
C GLN A 252 15.26 4.04 -2.04
N PRO A 253 15.47 2.79 -2.48
CA PRO A 253 16.77 2.39 -2.99
C PRO A 253 17.07 3.26 -4.22
N LYS A 254 18.12 4.09 -4.13
CA LYS A 254 18.62 4.85 -5.28
C LYS A 254 19.22 3.89 -6.29
N LEU A 255 18.48 3.57 -7.33
CA LEU A 255 19.03 2.95 -8.54
C LEU A 255 19.35 4.05 -9.56
N GLU A 256 20.39 4.82 -9.30
CA GLU A 256 21.08 5.54 -10.38
C GLU A 256 22.16 4.63 -10.95
N ILE A 257 21.73 3.63 -11.75
CA ILE A 257 22.66 2.89 -12.60
C ILE A 257 22.83 3.71 -13.88
N PRO A 258 24.06 4.05 -14.30
CA PRO A 258 24.30 4.61 -15.63
C PRO A 258 23.71 3.68 -16.69
N LYS A 259 22.71 4.13 -17.46
CA LYS A 259 22.05 3.30 -18.49
C LYS A 259 23.08 2.85 -19.53
N LYS A 260 23.48 1.58 -19.52
CA LYS A 260 24.33 0.96 -20.55
C LYS A 260 23.62 -0.25 -21.18
N GLY A 261 23.78 -0.43 -22.48
CA GLY A 261 23.29 -1.60 -23.24
C GLY A 261 21.77 -1.77 -23.18
N GLN A 262 21.31 -2.83 -22.51
CA GLN A 262 19.88 -3.19 -22.37
C GLN A 262 19.02 -2.04 -21.87
N ALA A 263 19.50 -1.25 -20.89
CA ALA A 263 18.74 -0.14 -20.32
C ALA A 263 18.43 0.96 -21.34
N PHE A 264 19.29 1.14 -22.36
CA PHE A 264 19.03 2.06 -23.46
C PHE A 264 17.95 1.51 -24.39
N ILE A 265 17.99 0.21 -24.72
CA ILE A 265 16.97 -0.44 -25.56
C ILE A 265 15.59 -0.36 -24.89
N VAL A 266 15.51 -0.68 -23.60
CA VAL A 266 14.28 -0.57 -22.80
C VAL A 266 13.74 0.87 -22.81
N ASP A 267 14.60 1.87 -22.58
CA ASP A 267 14.22 3.29 -22.61
C ASP A 267 13.67 3.73 -23.97
N GLN A 268 14.30 3.30 -25.06
CA GLN A 268 13.82 3.60 -26.42
C GLN A 268 12.49 2.91 -26.73
N TYR A 269 12.34 1.65 -26.30
CA TYR A 269 11.10 0.91 -26.49
C TYR A 269 9.93 1.54 -25.72
N GLN A 270 10.13 1.92 -24.46
CA GLN A 270 9.09 2.59 -23.66
C GLN A 270 8.63 3.92 -24.28
N LYS A 271 9.54 4.67 -24.92
CA LYS A 271 9.22 5.91 -25.64
C LYS A 271 8.43 5.68 -26.93
N ASN A 272 8.59 4.52 -27.56
CA ASN A 272 7.92 4.16 -28.80
C ASN A 272 7.48 2.70 -28.77
N ARG A 273 6.48 2.42 -27.94
CA ARG A 273 6.01 1.06 -27.63
C ARG A 273 5.15 0.51 -28.76
N TYR A 274 5.78 0.08 -29.84
CA TYR A 274 5.09 -0.33 -31.07
C TYR A 274 4.24 -1.61 -30.94
N MET A 275 4.43 -2.43 -29.91
CA MET A 275 3.61 -3.63 -29.67
C MET A 275 2.37 -3.36 -28.80
N THR A 276 2.13 -2.11 -28.39
CA THR A 276 1.02 -1.76 -27.47
C THR A 276 -0.34 -2.23 -28.00
N ASP A 277 -0.58 -2.05 -29.30
CA ASP A 277 -1.87 -2.33 -29.94
C ASP A 277 -1.95 -3.73 -30.55
N TRP A 278 -0.95 -4.59 -30.32
CA TRP A 278 -0.93 -5.93 -30.88
C TRP A 278 -1.93 -6.86 -30.18
N SER A 279 -2.57 -7.74 -30.94
CA SER A 279 -3.33 -8.85 -30.35
C SER A 279 -2.40 -9.84 -29.66
N ASP A 280 -2.96 -10.69 -28.80
CA ASP A 280 -2.20 -11.78 -28.18
C ASP A 280 -1.58 -12.71 -29.24
N GLU A 281 -2.31 -12.99 -30.32
CA GLU A 281 -1.85 -13.84 -31.42
C GLU A 281 -0.67 -13.21 -32.15
N GLN A 282 -0.71 -11.91 -32.41
CA GLN A 282 0.40 -11.18 -33.04
C GLN A 282 1.65 -11.21 -32.15
N LEU A 283 1.48 -11.04 -30.84
CA LEU A 283 2.58 -11.10 -29.88
C LEU A 283 3.15 -12.53 -29.78
N ILE A 284 2.30 -13.55 -29.83
CA ILE A 284 2.73 -14.96 -29.84
C ILE A 284 3.52 -15.26 -31.11
N GLU A 285 3.02 -14.89 -32.27
CA GLU A 285 3.69 -15.15 -33.55
C GLU A 285 5.07 -14.49 -33.59
N PHE A 286 5.11 -13.19 -33.28
CA PHE A 286 6.35 -12.43 -33.22
C PHE A 286 7.31 -12.99 -32.17
N GLY A 287 6.82 -13.23 -30.95
CA GLY A 287 7.62 -13.73 -29.84
C GLY A 287 8.19 -15.12 -30.12
N SER A 288 7.39 -16.01 -30.71
CA SER A 288 7.81 -17.36 -31.08
C SER A 288 8.93 -17.32 -32.13
N MET A 289 8.79 -16.46 -33.14
CA MET A 289 9.82 -16.25 -34.16
C MET A 289 11.11 -15.69 -33.53
N VAL A 290 11.02 -14.59 -32.77
CA VAL A 290 12.19 -13.91 -32.20
C VAL A 290 12.95 -14.83 -31.25
N MET A 291 12.25 -15.50 -30.33
CA MET A 291 12.85 -16.44 -29.38
C MET A 291 13.49 -17.64 -30.10
N SER A 292 12.82 -18.19 -31.11
CA SER A 292 13.35 -19.31 -31.89
C SER A 292 14.62 -18.93 -32.64
N ALA A 293 14.61 -17.78 -33.33
CA ALA A 293 15.76 -17.29 -34.07
C ALA A 293 16.94 -16.95 -33.15
N CYS A 294 16.70 -16.27 -32.02
CA CYS A 294 17.74 -15.97 -31.03
C CYS A 294 18.37 -17.26 -30.50
N ASN A 295 17.55 -18.21 -30.06
CA ASN A 295 18.02 -19.49 -29.55
C ASN A 295 18.78 -20.30 -30.63
N ALA A 296 18.36 -20.22 -31.90
CA ALA A 296 19.05 -20.88 -33.01
C ALA A 296 20.48 -20.36 -33.20
N THR A 297 20.74 -19.08 -32.94
CA THR A 297 22.11 -18.53 -33.00
C THR A 297 23.03 -19.01 -31.86
N LEU A 298 22.44 -19.56 -30.80
CA LEU A 298 23.13 -20.01 -29.58
C LEU A 298 23.26 -21.54 -29.50
N LEU A 299 22.75 -22.28 -30.49
CA LEU A 299 22.86 -23.74 -30.53
C LEU A 299 24.33 -24.17 -30.62
N LYS A 300 24.65 -25.27 -29.93
CA LYS A 300 25.98 -25.88 -29.97
C LYS A 300 26.26 -26.53 -31.32
N GLU A 301 25.25 -27.20 -31.87
CA GLU A 301 25.31 -27.89 -33.16
C GLU A 301 24.48 -27.10 -34.17
N ASN A 302 25.03 -26.90 -35.37
CA ASN A 302 24.42 -26.17 -36.47
C ASN A 302 23.78 -24.83 -36.06
N PRO A 303 24.53 -23.88 -35.46
CA PRO A 303 23.97 -22.59 -35.10
C PRO A 303 23.51 -21.82 -36.35
N LEU A 304 22.44 -21.05 -36.20
CA LEU A 304 22.08 -20.03 -37.19
C LEU A 304 23.19 -18.98 -37.27
N VAL A 305 23.88 -18.93 -38.41
CA VAL A 305 24.90 -17.93 -38.69
C VAL A 305 24.26 -16.72 -39.37
N VAL A 306 24.36 -15.56 -38.72
CA VAL A 306 23.88 -14.27 -39.21
C VAL A 306 24.96 -13.22 -39.04
N ASP A 307 24.93 -12.17 -39.87
CA ASP A 307 25.81 -11.02 -39.71
C ASP A 307 25.54 -10.28 -38.38
N GLU A 308 26.51 -9.47 -37.98
CA GLU A 308 26.50 -8.78 -36.70
C GLU A 308 25.29 -7.82 -36.55
N HIS A 309 24.89 -7.15 -37.63
CA HIS A 309 23.75 -6.23 -37.61
C HIS A 309 22.44 -6.99 -37.39
N ARG A 310 22.23 -8.11 -38.09
CA ARG A 310 21.06 -8.99 -37.88
C ARG A 310 21.06 -9.61 -36.48
N LYS A 311 22.22 -10.05 -35.99
CA LYS A 311 22.36 -10.58 -34.63
C LYS A 311 21.94 -9.55 -33.59
N MET A 312 22.41 -8.31 -33.72
CA MET A 312 22.04 -7.20 -32.84
C MET A 312 20.55 -6.87 -32.92
N TYR A 313 19.96 -6.90 -34.11
CA TYR A 313 18.52 -6.70 -34.27
C TYR A 313 17.70 -7.78 -33.55
N LEU A 314 18.08 -9.05 -33.68
CA LEU A 314 17.42 -10.16 -32.98
C LEU A 314 17.46 -10.00 -31.46
N PHE A 315 18.64 -9.72 -30.88
CA PHE A 315 18.75 -9.49 -29.43
C PHE A 315 17.98 -8.25 -28.98
N LYS A 316 17.98 -7.18 -29.78
CA LYS A 316 17.17 -5.99 -29.51
C LYS A 316 15.69 -6.36 -29.45
N SER A 317 15.16 -7.05 -30.46
CA SER A 317 13.77 -7.49 -30.50
C SER A 317 13.40 -8.43 -29.35
N MET A 318 14.33 -9.30 -28.92
CA MET A 318 14.14 -10.15 -27.74
C MET A 318 14.03 -9.33 -26.45
N ILE A 319 14.88 -8.32 -26.26
CA ILE A 319 14.81 -7.40 -25.12
C ILE A 319 13.48 -6.62 -25.14
N GLU A 320 13.06 -6.13 -26.30
CA GLU A 320 11.79 -5.42 -26.46
C GLU A 320 10.58 -6.32 -26.17
N LEU A 321 10.60 -7.58 -26.60
CA LEU A 321 9.58 -8.58 -26.30
C LEU A 321 9.46 -8.84 -24.79
N PHE A 322 10.60 -8.98 -24.11
CA PHE A 322 10.63 -9.16 -22.66
C PHE A 322 10.14 -7.94 -21.91
N GLU A 323 10.52 -6.75 -22.36
CA GLU A 323 10.01 -5.51 -21.80
C GLU A 323 8.50 -5.36 -22.04
N GLU A 324 8.01 -5.74 -23.22
CA GLU A 324 6.57 -5.80 -23.50
C GLU A 324 5.86 -6.77 -22.57
N SER A 325 6.43 -7.95 -22.35
CA SER A 325 5.89 -8.97 -21.42
C SER A 325 5.91 -8.53 -19.96
N ARG A 326 6.78 -7.57 -19.61
CA ARG A 326 6.83 -6.94 -18.28
C ARG A 326 5.74 -5.87 -18.13
N LEU A 327 5.52 -5.06 -19.17
CA LEU A 327 4.53 -3.97 -19.17
C LEU A 327 3.09 -4.48 -19.35
N ARG A 328 2.91 -5.49 -20.19
CA ARG A 328 1.67 -6.20 -20.45
C ARG A 328 1.83 -7.63 -19.94
N PRO A 329 0.99 -8.09 -18.99
CA PRO A 329 1.10 -9.45 -18.46
C PRO A 329 0.89 -10.47 -19.58
N PHE A 330 1.90 -11.30 -19.82
CA PHE A 330 1.89 -12.31 -20.87
C PHE A 330 2.60 -13.58 -20.39
N ASP A 331 1.93 -14.73 -20.54
CA ASP A 331 2.51 -16.03 -20.19
C ASP A 331 3.44 -16.51 -21.30
N LEU A 332 4.76 -16.47 -21.05
CA LEU A 332 5.78 -16.87 -22.02
C LEU A 332 5.67 -18.34 -22.45
N ARG A 333 4.93 -19.18 -21.71
CA ARG A 333 4.63 -20.57 -22.11
C ARG A 333 3.79 -20.65 -23.39
N ARG A 334 3.12 -19.57 -23.79
CA ARG A 334 2.32 -19.50 -25.03
C ARG A 334 3.17 -19.42 -26.30
N LEU A 335 4.48 -19.17 -26.18
CA LEU A 335 5.39 -19.08 -27.32
C LEU A 335 5.75 -20.48 -27.85
N ASP A 336 5.60 -20.70 -29.15
CA ASP A 336 6.06 -21.91 -29.86
C ASP A 336 7.55 -21.76 -30.21
N ILE A 337 8.42 -21.91 -29.21
CA ILE A 337 9.87 -21.75 -29.37
C ILE A 337 10.45 -23.02 -29.99
N ASN A 338 10.79 -22.94 -31.28
CA ASN A 338 11.40 -24.03 -32.03
C ASN A 338 12.64 -23.53 -32.81
N PRO A 339 13.83 -23.58 -32.20
CA PRO A 339 15.08 -23.12 -32.83
C PRO A 339 15.46 -23.91 -34.10
N SER A 340 15.03 -25.17 -34.22
CA SER A 340 15.38 -25.99 -35.39
C SER A 340 14.69 -25.53 -36.68
N LYS A 341 13.63 -24.72 -36.59
CA LYS A 341 13.02 -24.06 -37.77
C LYS A 341 14.00 -23.10 -38.46
N PHE A 342 15.01 -22.61 -37.75
CA PHE A 342 15.96 -21.60 -38.24
C PHE A 342 17.41 -22.12 -38.30
N SER A 343 17.70 -23.26 -37.69
CA SER A 343 19.00 -23.91 -37.78
C SER A 343 19.16 -24.57 -39.16
N PRO A 344 20.32 -24.42 -39.83
CA PRO A 344 20.62 -25.23 -41.01
C PRO A 344 20.68 -26.72 -40.63
N LEU A 345 19.99 -27.58 -41.41
CA LEU A 345 19.94 -29.03 -41.19
C LEU A 345 21.32 -29.67 -41.08
#